data_AF-A0AAW6Y5A7-F1
#
_entry.id   AF-A0AAW6Y5A7-F1
#
_cell.length_a   1.000
_cell.length_b   1.000
_cell.length_c   1.000
_cell.angle_alpha   90.00
_cell.angle_beta   90.00
_cell.angle_gamma   90.00
#
_symmetry.space_group_name_H-M   'P 1'
#
loop_
_entity.id
_entity.type
_entity.pdbx_description
1 polymer ?
#
loop_
_entity_poly.entity_id
_entity_poly.type
_entity_poly.pdbx_seq_one_letter_code
_entity_poly.pdbx_strand_id
1 'polypeptide(L)'
;GVVNSGDTVLNSVKAARERFGRIVQMHANKREEIKEVRAGDIAAAIGLKDVTTGDTLCDPDAPIILERMEFPEPVISIAVEPKTKADQEKMGLALGRLAKEDPSFRVWTDEESNQT
;
A
#
# COMPACT_ATOMS: atom_id res chain seq x y z
N GLY A 1 -16.04 -5.74 14.18
CA GLY A 1 -15.31 -4.50 14.52
C GLY A 1 -16.03 -3.31 13.93
N VAL A 2 -15.80 -2.12 14.49
CA VAL A 2 -16.19 -0.83 13.92
C VAL A 2 -14.96 0.06 13.99
N VAL A 3 -14.70 0.83 12.94
CA VAL A 3 -13.59 1.79 12.88
C VAL A 3 -14.16 3.17 12.66
N ASN A 4 -13.68 4.16 13.40
CA ASN A 4 -14.04 5.56 13.24
C ASN A 4 -12.92 6.39 12.64
N SER A 5 -13.31 7.48 11.99
CA SER A 5 -12.38 8.55 11.65
C SER A 5 -11.76 9.12 12.94
N GLY A 6 -10.43 9.16 12.99
CA GLY A 6 -9.62 9.58 14.12
C GLY A 6 -8.96 8.42 14.89
N ASP A 7 -9.46 7.19 14.73
CA ASP A 7 -8.98 6.02 15.48
C ASP A 7 -7.52 5.66 15.13
N THR A 8 -6.81 5.15 16.12
CA THR A 8 -5.46 4.60 15.96
C THR A 8 -5.53 3.08 15.92
N VAL A 9 -4.95 2.49 14.88
CA VAL A 9 -4.93 1.04 14.65
C VAL A 9 -3.50 0.54 14.51
N LEU A 10 -3.34 -0.77 14.63
CA LEU A 10 -2.07 -1.46 14.42
C LEU A 10 -2.04 -2.06 13.01
N ASN A 11 -1.03 -1.72 12.22
CA ASN A 11 -0.62 -2.55 11.09
C ASN A 11 0.14 -3.76 11.64
N SER A 12 -0.54 -4.91 11.71
CA SER A 12 0.02 -6.12 12.32
C SER A 12 1.12 -6.77 11.49
N VAL A 13 1.20 -6.48 10.19
CA VAL A 13 2.25 -6.98 9.30
C VAL A 13 3.58 -6.25 9.55
N LYS A 14 3.52 -4.94 9.80
CA LYS A 14 4.71 -4.09 10.00
C LYS A 14 4.97 -3.70 11.45
N ALA A 15 4.10 -4.13 12.37
CA ALA A 15 4.09 -3.72 13.78
C ALA A 15 4.12 -2.18 13.97
N ALA A 16 3.49 -1.44 13.05
CA ALA A 16 3.46 0.01 13.02
C ALA A 16 2.06 0.53 13.38
N ARG A 17 1.98 1.66 14.09
CA ARG A 17 0.69 2.30 14.40
C ARG A 17 0.30 3.26 13.28
N GLU A 18 -0.94 3.16 12.84
CA GLU A 18 -1.54 4.03 11.83
C GLU A 18 -2.75 4.76 12.41
N ARG A 19 -3.06 5.93 11.87
CA ARG A 19 -4.22 6.71 12.28
C ARG A 19 -5.16 6.93 11.10
N PHE A 20 -6.41 6.53 11.25
CA PHE A 20 -7.42 6.85 10.26
C PHE A 20 -7.73 8.34 10.32
N GLY A 21 -7.29 9.09 9.31
CA GLY A 21 -7.63 10.49 9.15
C GLY A 21 -9.06 10.63 8.64
N ARG A 22 -9.19 10.81 7.32
CA ARG A 22 -10.50 10.89 6.65
C ARG A 22 -10.83 9.56 6.02
N ILE A 23 -12.09 9.13 6.16
CA ILE A 23 -12.59 7.91 5.54
C ILE A 23 -13.69 8.32 4.56
N VAL A 24 -13.62 7.79 3.35
CA VAL A 24 -14.60 8.09 2.29
C VAL A 24 -15.19 6.81 1.71
N GLN A 25 -16.49 6.86 1.45
CA GLN A 25 -17.17 5.88 0.63
C GLN A 25 -17.28 6.41 -0.79
N MET A 26 -16.91 5.56 -1.75
CA MET A 26 -16.90 5.92 -3.16
C MET A 26 -18.25 5.53 -3.78
N HIS A 27 -18.97 6.50 -4.32
CA HIS A 27 -20.16 6.29 -5.15
C HIS A 27 -19.84 6.56 -6.63
N ALA A 28 -20.74 6.16 -7.53
CA ALA A 28 -20.52 6.28 -8.98
C ALA A 28 -20.12 7.69 -9.45
N ASN A 29 -20.65 8.75 -8.83
CA ASN A 29 -20.43 10.13 -9.24
C ASN A 29 -19.97 11.06 -8.11
N LYS A 30 -19.86 10.58 -6.87
CA LYS A 30 -19.53 11.40 -5.72
C LYS A 30 -18.71 10.62 -4.69
N ARG A 31 -17.94 11.37 -3.92
CA ARG A 31 -17.22 10.86 -2.76
C ARG A 31 -17.97 11.33 -1.52
N GLU A 32 -18.31 10.42 -0.63
CA GLU A 32 -18.99 10.73 0.62
C GLU A 32 -18.05 10.48 1.78
N GLU A 33 -17.84 11.49 2.62
CA GLU A 33 -17.03 11.34 3.82
C GLU A 33 -17.89 10.74 4.94
N ILE A 34 -17.42 9.63 5.50
CA ILE A 34 -18.12 8.87 6.53
C ILE A 34 -17.31 8.87 7.82
N LYS A 35 -18.00 8.81 8.94
CA LYS A 35 -17.38 8.85 10.28
C LYS A 35 -17.08 7.48 10.85
N GLU A 36 -17.83 6.46 10.43
CA GLU A 36 -17.71 5.08 10.90
C GLU A 36 -17.76 4.10 9.72
N VAL A 37 -17.05 2.98 9.85
CA VAL A 37 -17.08 1.83 8.94
C VAL A 37 -17.36 0.59 9.77
N ARG A 38 -18.38 -0.18 9.40
CA ARG A 38 -18.78 -1.38 10.13
C ARG A 38 -18.23 -2.64 9.45
N ALA A 39 -18.27 -3.75 10.19
CA ALA A 39 -17.87 -5.04 9.65
C ALA A 39 -18.69 -5.39 8.39
N GLY A 40 -17.99 -5.70 7.30
CA GLY A 40 -18.59 -6.00 5.99
C GLY A 40 -18.61 -4.82 5.01
N ASP A 41 -18.40 -3.59 5.49
CA ASP A 41 -18.33 -2.42 4.63
C ASP A 41 -16.97 -2.30 3.92
N ILE A 42 -16.97 -1.67 2.75
CA ILE A 42 -15.76 -1.32 2.00
C ILE A 42 -15.70 0.21 1.89
N ALA A 43 -14.62 0.80 2.39
CA ALA A 43 -14.37 2.23 2.37
C ALA A 43 -12.88 2.52 2.11
N ALA A 44 -12.57 3.75 1.71
CA ALA A 44 -11.21 4.21 1.47
C ALA A 44 -10.74 5.12 2.60
N ALA A 45 -9.57 4.80 3.18
CA ALA A 45 -8.89 5.64 4.16
C ALA A 45 -7.87 6.56 3.47
N ILE A 46 -7.86 7.84 3.83
CA ILE A 46 -6.97 8.84 3.25
C ILE A 46 -5.87 9.21 4.26
N GLY A 47 -4.62 9.24 3.79
CA GLY A 47 -3.48 9.75 4.55
C GLY A 47 -2.75 8.71 5.41
N LEU A 48 -2.91 7.42 5.10
CA LEU A 48 -2.10 6.35 5.69
C LEU A 48 -0.64 6.50 5.23
N LYS A 49 0.32 6.24 6.13
CA LYS A 49 1.74 6.48 5.85
C LYS A 49 2.45 5.22 5.37
N ASP A 50 2.41 4.16 6.16
CA ASP A 50 3.15 2.93 5.90
C ASP A 50 2.21 1.73 5.76
N VAL A 51 1.31 1.83 4.78
CA VAL A 51 0.35 0.78 4.45
C VAL A 51 0.51 0.39 2.99
N THR A 52 0.62 -0.90 2.75
CA THR A 52 0.74 -1.53 1.43
C THR A 52 -0.43 -2.47 1.15
N THR A 53 -0.66 -2.79 -0.12
CA THR A 53 -1.70 -3.75 -0.52
C THR A 53 -1.47 -5.11 0.16
N GLY A 54 -2.51 -5.62 0.83
CA GLY A 54 -2.45 -6.88 1.58
C GLY A 54 -2.06 -6.74 3.05
N ASP A 55 -1.75 -5.54 3.54
CA ASP A 55 -1.54 -5.31 4.97
C ASP A 55 -2.85 -5.49 5.77
N THR A 56 -2.72 -5.96 7.01
CA THR A 56 -3.84 -6.06 7.96
C THR A 56 -3.78 -4.92 8.97
N LEU A 57 -4.86 -4.14 9.07
CA LEU A 57 -5.05 -3.14 10.11
C LEU A 57 -6.04 -3.67 11.15
N CYS A 58 -5.61 -3.75 12.42
CA CYS A 58 -6.40 -4.34 13.50
C CYS A 58 -6.35 -3.51 14.79
N ASP A 59 -7.14 -3.94 15.77
CA ASP A 59 -7.09 -3.40 17.13
C ASP A 59 -5.71 -3.69 17.76
N PRO A 60 -5.03 -2.70 18.37
CA PRO A 60 -3.78 -2.91 19.08
C PRO A 60 -3.86 -3.93 20.23
N ASP A 61 -5.01 -4.06 20.88
CA ASP A 61 -5.21 -4.96 22.03
C ASP A 61 -5.61 -6.38 21.59
N ALA A 62 -5.95 -6.57 20.32
CA ALA A 62 -6.28 -7.87 19.73
C ALA A 62 -5.62 -8.03 18.35
N PRO A 63 -4.27 -8.18 18.30
CA PRO A 63 -3.54 -8.25 17.05
C PRO A 63 -3.88 -9.52 16.27
N ILE A 64 -4.16 -9.36 14.99
CA ILE A 64 -4.39 -10.46 14.05
C ILE A 64 -3.76 -10.11 12.71
N ILE A 65 -3.26 -11.11 12.00
CA ILE A 65 -2.82 -10.99 10.61
C ILE A 65 -3.83 -11.81 9.79
N LEU A 66 -4.54 -11.15 8.87
CA LEU A 66 -5.39 -11.83 7.91
C LEU A 66 -4.51 -12.49 6.84
N GLU A 67 -5.08 -13.45 6.10
CA GLU A 67 -4.35 -14.23 5.11
C GLU A 67 -3.57 -13.33 4.16
N ARG A 68 -2.25 -13.55 4.10
CA ARG A 68 -1.34 -12.77 3.27
C ARG A 68 -1.49 -13.24 1.83
N MET A 69 -1.61 -12.30 0.90
CA MET A 69 -1.56 -12.63 -0.52
C MET A 69 -0.18 -13.18 -0.87
N GLU A 70 -0.13 -14.44 -1.30
CA GLU A 70 1.05 -15.03 -1.94
C GLU A 70 1.06 -14.65 -3.41
N PHE A 71 2.07 -13.87 -3.82
CA PHE A 71 2.26 -13.52 -5.22
C PHE A 71 3.22 -14.52 -5.87
N PRO A 72 2.87 -15.08 -7.04
CA PRO A 72 3.77 -15.97 -7.76
C PRO A 72 5.03 -15.21 -8.20
N GLU A 73 6.13 -15.96 -8.39
CA GLU A 73 7.38 -15.40 -8.92
C GLU A 73 7.16 -14.84 -10.34
N PRO A 74 7.66 -13.63 -10.64
CA PRO A 74 7.60 -13.07 -11.98
C PRO A 74 8.32 -13.96 -12.98
N VAL A 75 7.65 -14.34 -14.07
CA VAL A 75 8.20 -15.20 -15.13
C VAL A 75 8.88 -14.43 -16.27
N ILE A 76 8.72 -13.11 -16.30
CA ILE A 76 9.28 -12.21 -17.31
C ILE A 76 9.97 -11.05 -16.58
N SER A 77 11.17 -10.68 -17.04
CA SER A 77 11.90 -9.49 -16.61
C SER A 77 12.22 -8.61 -17.83
N ILE A 78 12.24 -7.30 -17.62
CA ILE A 78 12.59 -6.30 -18.63
C ILE A 78 13.61 -5.37 -18.00
N ALA A 79 14.76 -5.19 -18.66
CA ALA A 79 15.75 -4.20 -18.26
C ALA A 79 15.35 -2.80 -18.77
N VAL A 80 15.39 -1.82 -17.88
CA VAL A 80 15.08 -0.42 -18.16
C VAL A 80 16.28 0.44 -17.79
N GLU A 81 16.79 1.19 -18.77
CA GLU A 81 17.91 2.10 -18.58
C GLU A 81 17.46 3.57 -18.73
N PRO A 82 17.73 4.44 -17.74
CA PRO A 82 17.38 5.84 -17.84
C PRO A 82 18.33 6.55 -18.81
N LYS A 83 17.77 7.35 -19.73
CA LYS A 83 18.56 8.09 -20.72
C LYS A 83 19.46 9.17 -20.09
N THR A 84 19.07 9.68 -18.93
CA THR A 84 19.78 10.75 -18.24
C THR A 84 19.85 10.47 -16.74
N LYS A 85 20.84 11.05 -16.05
CA LYS A 85 20.93 10.96 -14.57
C LYS A 85 19.69 11.51 -13.87
N ALA A 86 19.07 12.55 -14.43
CA ALA A 86 17.83 13.10 -13.87
C ALA A 86 16.64 12.14 -14.02
N ASP A 87 16.64 11.31 -15.07
CA ASP A 87 15.60 10.29 -15.27
C ASP A 87 15.80 9.09 -14.35
N GLN A 88 17.03 8.79 -13.92
CA GLN A 88 17.32 7.73 -12.96
C GLN A 88 16.59 7.96 -11.62
N GLU A 89 16.68 9.18 -11.07
CA GLU A 89 15.98 9.53 -9.82
C GLU A 89 14.46 9.48 -9.98
N LYS A 90 13.93 10.00 -11.10
CA LYS A 90 12.49 9.97 -11.40
C LYS A 90 11.98 8.55 -11.57
N MET A 91 12.75 7.70 -12.24
CA MET A 91 12.43 6.29 -12.45
C MET A 91 12.37 5.56 -11.11
N GLY A 92 13.38 5.72 -10.25
CA GLY A 92 13.37 5.12 -8.91
C GLY A 92 12.14 5.53 -8.08
N LEU A 93 11.77 6.81 -8.13
CA LEU A 93 10.56 7.30 -7.45
C LEU A 93 9.28 6.70 -8.03
N ALA A 94 9.18 6.59 -9.36
CA ALA A 94 8.00 6.04 -10.04
C ALA A 94 7.85 4.54 -9.76
N LEU A 95 8.92 3.77 -9.91
CA LEU A 95 8.96 2.34 -9.65
C LEU A 95 8.63 2.04 -8.18
N GLY A 96 9.15 2.83 -7.24
CA GLY A 96 8.82 2.69 -5.83
C GLY A 96 7.35 2.99 -5.49
N ARG A 97 6.65 3.83 -6.27
CA ARG A 97 5.20 4.04 -6.13
C ARG A 97 4.42 2.86 -6.70
N LEU A 98 4.82 2.35 -7.86
CA LEU A 98 4.21 1.17 -8.50
C LEU A 98 4.30 -0.07 -7.61
N ALA A 99 5.48 -0.35 -7.04
CA ALA A 99 5.67 -1.49 -6.14
C ALA A 99 4.84 -1.41 -4.86
N LYS A 100 4.42 -0.21 -4.42
CA LYS A 100 3.51 -0.05 -3.27
C LYS A 100 2.06 -0.37 -3.62
N GLU A 101 1.65 -0.09 -4.85
CA GLU A 101 0.30 -0.37 -5.35
C GLU A 101 0.15 -1.85 -5.73
N ASP A 102 1.16 -2.40 -6.43
CA ASP A 102 1.18 -3.77 -6.92
C ASP A 102 2.37 -4.56 -6.33
N PRO A 103 2.13 -5.41 -5.31
CA PRO A 103 3.15 -6.25 -4.69
C PRO A 103 3.65 -7.41 -5.58
N SER A 104 3.02 -7.68 -6.73
CA SER A 104 3.56 -8.63 -7.72
C SER A 104 4.72 -8.03 -8.53
N PHE A 105 4.86 -6.71 -8.53
CA PHE A 105 5.91 -6.00 -9.24
C PHE A 105 7.19 -5.94 -8.40
N ARG A 106 8.28 -6.52 -8.92
CA ARG A 106 9.61 -6.51 -8.27
C ARG A 106 10.59 -5.68 -9.08
N VAL A 107 11.42 -4.93 -8.37
CA VAL A 107 12.46 -4.05 -8.95
C VAL A 107 13.75 -4.34 -8.23
N TRP A 108 14.83 -4.54 -8.98
CA TRP A 108 16.18 -4.68 -8.46
C TRP A 108 17.14 -4.01 -9.42
N THR A 109 18.29 -3.56 -8.91
CA THR A 109 19.37 -3.06 -9.77
C THR A 109 20.37 -4.18 -9.94
N ASP A 110 20.70 -4.50 -11.18
CA ASP A 110 21.76 -5.45 -11.52
C ASP A 110 23.12 -4.75 -11.35
N GLU A 111 23.95 -5.23 -10.41
CA GLU A 111 25.26 -4.65 -10.12
C GLU A 111 26.29 -4.89 -11.22
N GLU A 112 26.10 -5.90 -12.09
CA GLU A 112 27.03 -6.19 -13.19
C GLU A 112 26.81 -5.27 -14.39
N SER A 113 25.54 -4.96 -14.71
CA SER A 113 25.16 -4.15 -15.86
C SER A 113 24.75 -2.71 -15.53
N ASN A 114 24.53 -2.39 -14.25
CA ASN A 114 23.92 -1.16 -13.75
C ASN A 114 22.52 -0.87 -14.36
N GLN A 115 21.81 -1.90 -14.82
CA GLN A 115 20.44 -1.79 -15.32
C GLN A 115 19.42 -2.09 -14.20
N THR A 116 18.20 -1.56 -14.33
CA THR A 116 17.11 -1.72 -13.32
C THR A 116 15.85 -2.29 -13.97
#